data_AF-A0A496WUH3-F1
#
_entry.id   AF-A0A496WUH3-F1
#
_cell.length_a   1.000
_cell.length_b   1.000
_cell.length_c   1.000
_cell.angle_alpha   90.00
_cell.angle_beta   90.00
_cell.angle_gamma   90.00
#
_symmetry.space_group_name_H-M   'P 1'
#
loop_
_entity.id
_entity.type
_entity.pdbx_description
1 polymer ?
#
loop_
_entity_poly.entity_id
_entity_poly.type
_entity_poly.pdbx_seq_one_letter_code
_entity_poly.pdbx_strand_id
1 'polypeptide(L)'
;MSEDFSKGKRGAIIKADPNKIRITIRLDGDIIEYFKKQVHDAGGGNYQTLLNDALRHYIQSEIEPLEETLRKVIREELKLAK
;
A
#
# COMPACT_ATOMS: atom_id res chain seq x y z
N MET A 1 -19.80 -38.95 10.70
CA MET A 1 -19.26 -39.20 9.34
C MET A 1 -17.88 -38.57 9.29
N SER A 2 -16.83 -39.37 9.25
CA SER A 2 -15.44 -38.89 9.26
C SER A 2 -15.00 -38.64 7.82
N GLU A 3 -14.77 -37.38 7.46
CA GLU A 3 -14.30 -37.03 6.12
C GLU A 3 -12.83 -37.43 5.95
N ASP A 4 -12.54 -38.21 4.91
CA ASP A 4 -11.19 -38.68 4.58
C ASP A 4 -10.45 -37.60 3.77
N PHE A 5 -9.46 -36.97 4.41
CA PHE A 5 -8.63 -35.92 3.81
C PHE A 5 -7.35 -36.47 3.16
N SER A 6 -7.25 -37.79 2.94
CA SER A 6 -6.06 -38.47 2.39
C SER A 6 -5.59 -37.96 1.01
N LYS A 7 -6.48 -37.32 0.24
CA LYS A 7 -6.18 -36.73 -1.09
C LYS A 7 -6.05 -35.19 -1.08
N GLY A 8 -6.07 -34.55 0.09
CA GLY A 8 -5.95 -33.10 0.21
C GLY A 8 -4.56 -32.61 -0.15
N LYS A 9 -4.40 -32.00 -1.33
CA LYS A 9 -3.13 -31.38 -1.74
C LYS A 9 -3.02 -29.99 -1.11
N ARG A 10 -2.09 -29.82 -0.14
CA ARG A 10 -1.75 -28.50 0.43
C ARG A 10 -1.01 -27.67 -0.62
N GLY A 11 -1.76 -26.87 -1.38
CA GLY A 11 -1.22 -25.85 -2.26
C GLY A 11 -1.70 -24.47 -1.82
N ALA A 12 -0.93 -23.42 -2.13
CA ALA A 12 -1.42 -22.06 -1.99
C ALA A 12 -2.68 -21.90 -2.86
N ILE A 13 -3.84 -21.71 -2.22
CA ILE A 13 -5.15 -21.56 -2.89
C ILE A 13 -5.18 -20.29 -3.74
N ILE A 14 -4.30 -19.33 -3.43
CA ILE A 14 -4.22 -18.03 -4.05
C ILE A 14 -2.97 -18.00 -4.92
N LYS A 15 -3.16 -17.95 -6.24
CA LYS A 15 -2.05 -17.67 -7.16
C LYS A 15 -1.46 -16.31 -6.79
N ALA A 16 -0.13 -16.22 -6.70
CA ALA A 16 0.52 -14.94 -6.52
C ALA A 16 0.12 -14.00 -7.67
N ASP A 17 -0.24 -12.77 -7.34
CA ASP A 17 -0.57 -11.75 -8.32
C ASP A 17 0.63 -11.57 -9.27
N PRO A 18 0.47 -11.74 -10.58
CA PRO A 18 1.58 -11.68 -11.54
C PRO A 18 2.28 -10.32 -11.54
N ASN A 19 1.63 -9.26 -11.06
CA ASN A 19 2.20 -7.92 -10.97
C ASN A 19 2.93 -7.66 -9.64
N LYS A 20 2.85 -8.57 -8.67
CA LYS A 20 3.54 -8.45 -7.37
C LYS A 20 4.83 -9.26 -7.38
N ILE A 21 5.95 -8.55 -7.40
CA ILE A 21 7.28 -9.16 -7.35
C ILE A 21 7.66 -9.38 -5.88
N ARG A 22 8.00 -10.63 -5.52
CA ARG A 22 8.56 -10.93 -4.20
C ARG A 22 10.02 -10.47 -4.17
N ILE A 23 10.32 -9.53 -3.29
CA ILE A 23 11.68 -9.04 -3.04
C ILE A 23 12.09 -9.29 -1.59
N THR A 24 13.39 -9.43 -1.35
CA THR A 24 13.97 -9.46 -0.01
C THR A 24 14.68 -8.13 0.21
N ILE A 25 14.11 -7.27 1.04
CA ILE A 25 14.68 -5.96 1.39
C ILE A 25 14.82 -5.83 2.90
N ARG A 26 15.80 -5.03 3.35
CA ARG A 26 15.88 -4.61 4.75
C ARG A 26 15.12 -3.31 4.89
N LEU A 27 14.24 -3.25 5.87
CA LEU A 27 13.51 -2.04 6.28
C LEU A 27 13.73 -1.86 7.77
N ASP A 28 13.70 -0.61 8.21
CA ASP A 28 13.81 -0.30 9.63
C ASP A 28 12.61 -0.85 10.40
N GLY A 29 12.88 -1.33 11.62
CA GLY A 29 11.89 -2.05 12.42
C GLY A 29 10.71 -1.17 12.83
N ASP A 30 11.00 0.10 13.13
CA ASP A 30 10.02 1.12 13.50
C ASP A 30 9.03 1.42 12.35
N ILE A 31 9.49 1.47 11.11
CA ILE A 31 8.63 1.60 9.92
C ILE A 31 7.65 0.42 9.87
N ILE A 32 8.16 -0.80 10.03
CA ILE A 32 7.31 -2.00 10.02
C ILE A 32 6.31 -1.99 11.18
N GLU A 33 6.74 -1.59 12.38
CA GLU A 33 5.87 -1.48 13.55
C GLU A 33 4.77 -0.44 13.36
N TYR A 34 5.09 0.71 12.77
CA TYR A 34 4.11 1.76 12.46
C TYR A 34 2.98 1.25 11.56
N PHE A 35 3.32 0.60 10.44
CA PHE A 35 2.30 0.06 9.53
C PHE A 35 1.53 -1.13 10.14
N LYS A 36 2.17 -1.97 10.95
CA LYS A 36 1.48 -3.04 11.69
C LYS A 36 0.47 -2.47 12.67
N LYS A 37 0.83 -1.43 13.41
CA LYS A 37 -0.07 -0.76 14.36
C LYS A 37 -1.27 -0.15 13.65
N GLN A 38 -1.07 0.58 12.56
CA GLN A 38 -2.17 1.13 11.76
C GLN A 38 -3.18 0.07 11.32
N VAL A 39 -2.70 -1.07 10.82
CA VAL A 39 -3.57 -2.17 10.39
C VAL A 39 -4.30 -2.82 11.56
N HIS A 40 -3.62 -2.98 12.69
CA HIS A 40 -4.23 -3.52 13.90
C HIS A 40 -5.35 -2.61 14.41
N ASP A 41 -5.11 -1.30 14.45
CA ASP A 41 -6.08 -0.30 14.88
C ASP A 41 -7.29 -0.20 13.94
N ALA A 42 -7.09 -0.46 12.63
CA ALA A 42 -8.15 -0.51 11.62
C ALA A 42 -8.99 -1.81 11.63
N GLY A 43 -8.77 -2.72 12.58
CA GLY A 43 -9.52 -3.98 12.70
C GLY A 43 -8.94 -5.15 11.88
N GLY A 44 -7.67 -5.06 11.49
CA GLY A 44 -6.95 -6.08 10.74
C GLY A 44 -6.70 -5.70 9.28
N GLY A 45 -5.86 -6.48 8.61
CA GLY A 45 -5.44 -6.22 7.22
C GLY A 45 -3.99 -6.62 6.95
N ASN A 46 -3.44 -6.17 5.82
CA ASN A 46 -2.07 -6.48 5.40
C ASN A 46 -1.21 -5.22 5.40
N TYR A 47 -0.24 -5.14 6.32
CA TYR A 47 0.71 -4.03 6.41
C TYR A 47 1.53 -3.86 5.13
N GLN A 48 1.75 -4.94 4.37
CA GLN A 48 2.45 -4.88 3.08
C GLN A 48 1.63 -4.13 2.03
N THR A 49 0.29 -4.15 2.11
CA THR A 49 -0.57 -3.36 1.22
C THR A 49 -0.38 -1.88 1.51
N LEU A 50 -0.51 -1.46 2.79
CA LEU A 50 -0.31 -0.06 3.18
C LEU A 50 1.10 0.44 2.85
N LEU A 51 2.13 -0.38 3.06
CA LEU A 51 3.50 -0.03 2.72
C LEU A 51 3.66 0.17 1.20
N ASN A 52 3.08 -0.70 0.38
CA ASN A 52 3.09 -0.53 -1.07
C ASN A 52 2.31 0.71 -1.53
N ASP A 53 1.18 1.00 -0.90
CA ASP A 53 0.39 2.20 -1.22
C ASP A 53 1.14 3.47 -0.85
N ALA A 54 1.83 3.49 0.30
CA ALA A 54 2.70 4.59 0.69
C ALA A 54 3.84 4.81 -0.33
N LEU A 55 4.47 3.73 -0.81
CA LEU A 55 5.50 3.82 -1.86
C LEU A 55 4.92 4.34 -3.19
N ARG A 56 3.71 3.92 -3.56
CA ARG A 56 3.01 4.43 -4.75
C ARG A 56 2.70 5.92 -4.61
N HIS A 57 2.23 6.35 -3.44
CA HIS A 57 1.97 7.76 -3.15
C HIS A 57 3.25 8.58 -3.22
N TYR A 58 4.37 8.08 -2.71
CA TYR A 58 5.66 8.75 -2.82
C TYR A 58 6.06 8.95 -4.30
N ILE A 59 5.99 7.88 -5.10
CA ILE A 59 6.29 7.95 -6.54
C ILE A 59 5.37 8.96 -7.25
N GLN A 60 4.07 8.92 -6.97
CA GLN A 60 3.11 9.89 -7.54
C GLN A 60 3.43 11.33 -7.12
N SER A 61 3.81 11.55 -5.86
CA SER A 61 4.17 12.88 -5.35
C SER A 61 5.47 13.42 -5.94
N GLU A 62 6.39 12.55 -6.37
CA GLU A 62 7.59 13.00 -7.09
C GLU A 62 7.31 13.30 -8.57
N ILE A 63 6.41 12.53 -9.19
CA ILE A 63 6.02 12.74 -10.60
C ILE A 63 5.13 13.97 -10.74
N GLU A 64 4.25 14.21 -9.78
CA GLU A 64 3.35 15.35 -9.74
C GLU A 64 3.46 16.00 -8.35
N PRO A 65 4.45 16.89 -8.14
CA PRO A 65 4.62 17.56 -6.87
C PRO A 65 3.33 18.27 -6.52
N LEU A 66 2.74 17.92 -5.38
CA LEU A 66 1.55 18.57 -4.81
C LEU A 66 1.69 20.10 -4.83
N GLU A 67 2.93 20.59 -4.76
CA GLU A 67 3.32 21.99 -4.89
C GLU A 67 2.93 22.62 -6.25
N GLU A 68 3.07 21.92 -7.38
CA GLU A 68 2.63 22.43 -8.69
C GLU A 68 1.11 22.52 -8.76
N THR A 69 0.41 21.51 -8.25
CA THR A 69 -1.06 21.50 -8.19
C THR A 69 -1.59 22.61 -7.28
N LEU A 70 -1.02 22.76 -6.08
CA LEU A 70 -1.33 23.86 -5.15
C LEU A 70 -1.03 25.22 -5.77
N ARG A 71 0.11 25.40 -6.45
CA ARG A 71 0.48 26.67 -7.09
C ARG A 71 -0.46 27.04 -8.25
N LYS A 72 -0.98 26.06 -9.00
CA LYS A 72 -2.02 26.27 -10.01
C LYS A 72 -3.31 26.75 -9.38
N VAL A 73 -3.82 26.03 -8.37
CA VAL A 73 -5.07 26.39 -7.67
C VAL A 73 -4.98 27.78 -7.04
N ILE A 74 -3.89 28.10 -6.34
CA ILE A 74 -3.69 29.43 -5.73
C ILE A 74 -3.67 30.54 -6.79
N ARG A 75 -3.06 30.30 -7.97
CA ARG A 75 -3.06 31.29 -9.07
C ARG A 75 -4.43 31.49 -9.69
N GLU A 76 -5.24 30.44 -9.79
CA GLU A 76 -6.60 30.55 -10.33
C GLU A 76 -7.50 31.33 -9.37
N GLU A 77 -7.46 31.02 -8.08
CA GLU A 77 -8.21 31.76 -7.04
C GLU A 77 -7.81 33.24 -6.97
N LEU A 78 -6.51 33.57 -7.06
CA LEU A 78 -6.04 34.96 -7.10
C LEU A 78 -6.44 35.73 -8.37
N LYS A 79 -6.65 35.04 -9.50
CA LYS A 79 -7.14 35.65 -10.73
C LYS A 79 -8.65 35.88 -10.72
N LEU A 80 -9.40 35.01 -10.04
CA LEU A 80 -10.85 35.12 -9.86
C LEU A 80 -11.22 36.16 -8.79
N ALA A 81 -10.35 36.39 -7.81
CA ALA A 81 -10.50 37.43 -6.80
C ALA A 81 -10.18 38.86 -7.29
N LYS A 82 -10.00 39.05 -8.61
CA LYS A 82 -9.75 40.35 -9.25
C LYS A 82 -10.94 40.75 -10.12
#